data_AF-G2FQP7-F1
#
_entry.id   AF-G2FQP7-F1
#
_cell.length_a   1.000
_cell.length_b   1.000
_cell.length_c   1.000
_cell.angle_alpha   90.00
_cell.angle_beta   90.00
_cell.angle_gamma   90.00
#
_symmetry.space_group_name_H-M   'P 1'
#
loop_
_entity.id
_entity.type
_entity.pdbx_description
1 polymer ?
#
loop_
_entity_poly.entity_id
_entity_poly.type
_entity_poly.pdbx_seq_one_letter_code
_entity_poly.pdbx_strand_id
1 'polypeptide(L)'
;MFGCLYWGERYISSSIAALLAATTPIMIGIVEWLQGSRESMGIKACGLLISFVGVAFAVLPALGVEVTKEALLAVFVILAAEVGCVFGTMTAKRVLSTGLNPFVLNGWQMLIGGTALILFSLVTEPAKEVINYHVFWSWAYLVVFGSLAGHGSYYWLVHRAGPLLPSTWTYISPVIAQFVGFYVLAEYLSGYSFIGLSLVLGGVFLVSKAAIVEAWLKKQFPRASYNGNTSDDF
;
A
#
# COMPACT_ATOMS: atom_id res chain seq x y z
N MET A 1 8.99 -0.90 -2.83
CA MET A 1 8.31 -0.85 -1.52
C MET A 1 8.98 -1.75 -0.49
N PHE A 2 8.78 -3.06 -0.48
CA PHE A 2 9.23 -3.94 0.62
C PHE A 2 10.73 -3.85 0.98
N GLY A 3 11.65 -3.79 0.00
CA GLY A 3 13.07 -3.61 0.30
C GLY A 3 13.38 -2.30 1.05
N CYS A 4 12.74 -1.20 0.63
CA CYS A 4 12.83 0.10 1.30
C CYS A 4 12.20 0.08 2.70
N LEU A 5 11.09 -0.68 2.87
CA LEU A 5 10.40 -0.87 4.14
C LEU A 5 11.32 -1.59 5.15
N TYR A 6 11.86 -2.75 4.78
CA TYR A 6 12.76 -3.52 5.65
C TYR A 6 14.05 -2.77 6.01
N TRP A 7 14.58 -2.00 5.06
CA TRP A 7 15.71 -1.12 5.34
C TRP A 7 15.32 0.00 6.33
N GLY A 8 14.15 0.61 6.15
CA GLY A 8 13.65 1.67 7.02
C GLY A 8 13.34 1.19 8.44
N GLU A 9 12.85 -0.04 8.61
CA GLU A 9 12.60 -0.66 9.93
C GLU A 9 13.85 -0.80 10.82
N ARG A 10 15.06 -0.59 10.26
CA ARG A 10 16.29 -0.47 11.07
C ARG A 10 16.37 0.84 11.85
N TYR A 11 15.58 1.84 11.46
CA TYR A 11 15.64 3.21 11.99
C TYR A 11 14.29 3.70 12.54
N ILE A 12 13.18 3.05 12.16
CA ILE A 12 11.83 3.36 12.65
C ILE A 12 11.14 2.09 13.14
N SER A 13 10.13 2.23 14.01
CA SER A 13 9.38 1.08 14.52
C SER A 13 8.48 0.45 13.45
N SER A 14 8.15 -0.83 13.64
CA SER A 14 7.27 -1.59 12.73
C SER A 14 5.87 -0.97 12.65
N SER A 15 5.38 -0.41 13.76
CA SER A 15 4.13 0.37 13.79
C SER A 15 4.15 1.56 12.82
N ILE A 16 5.25 2.32 12.78
CA ILE A 16 5.37 3.50 11.92
C ILE A 16 5.55 3.07 10.47
N ALA A 17 6.36 2.05 10.21
CA ALA A 17 6.51 1.47 8.87
C ALA A 17 5.16 0.99 8.31
N ALA A 18 4.34 0.31 9.12
CA ALA A 18 3.01 -0.14 8.73
C ALA A 18 2.04 1.02 8.44
N LEU A 19 2.12 2.12 9.19
CA LEU A 19 1.33 3.33 8.95
C LEU A 19 1.72 4.02 7.65
N LEU A 20 3.02 4.11 7.37
CA LEU A 20 3.53 4.62 6.09
C LEU A 20 3.09 3.74 4.93
N ALA A 21 3.12 2.40 5.09
CA ALA A 21 2.61 1.45 4.12
C ALA A 21 1.09 1.59 3.88
N ALA A 22 0.32 1.96 4.91
CA ALA A 22 -1.12 2.20 4.78
C ALA A 22 -1.45 3.48 3.97
N THR A 23 -0.44 4.24 3.52
CA THR A 23 -0.64 5.44 2.71
C THR A 23 -0.78 5.18 1.21
N THR A 24 -0.48 3.97 0.71
CA THR A 24 -0.63 3.61 -0.71
C THR A 24 -1.98 4.03 -1.32
N PRO A 25 -3.16 3.71 -0.73
CA PRO A 25 -4.46 4.07 -1.32
C PRO A 25 -4.68 5.58 -1.43
N ILE A 26 -4.07 6.35 -0.53
CA ILE A 26 -4.10 7.81 -0.57
C ILE A 26 -3.39 8.30 -1.83
N MET A 27 -2.16 7.81 -2.05
CA MET A 27 -1.36 8.19 -3.22
C MET A 27 -2.01 7.74 -4.53
N ILE A 28 -2.65 6.56 -4.56
CA ILE A 28 -3.47 6.13 -5.70
C ILE A 28 -4.57 7.15 -5.98
N GLY A 29 -5.30 7.60 -4.96
CA GLY A 29 -6.33 8.63 -5.10
C GLY A 29 -5.80 9.96 -5.65
N ILE A 30 -4.60 10.40 -5.23
CA ILE A 30 -3.94 11.59 -5.77
C ILE A 30 -3.64 11.41 -7.25
N VAL A 31 -3.08 10.26 -7.65
CA VAL A 31 -2.69 10.04 -9.04
C VAL A 31 -3.93 9.89 -9.95
N GLU A 32 -4.99 9.22 -9.49
CA GLU A 32 -6.26 9.17 -10.22
C GLU A 32 -6.87 10.58 -10.39
N TRP A 33 -6.78 11.42 -9.36
CA TRP A 33 -7.18 12.83 -9.44
C TRP A 33 -6.38 13.61 -10.50
N LEU A 34 -5.04 13.50 -10.48
CA LEU A 34 -4.16 14.15 -11.46
C LEU A 34 -4.43 13.69 -12.90
N GLN A 35 -4.88 12.45 -13.08
CA GLN A 35 -5.27 11.90 -14.38
C GLN A 35 -6.68 12.32 -14.84
N GLY A 36 -7.33 13.23 -14.11
CA GLY A 36 -8.58 13.86 -14.55
C GLY A 36 -9.85 13.11 -14.12
N SER A 37 -9.78 12.17 -13.17
CA SER A 37 -10.99 11.62 -12.56
C SER A 37 -11.68 12.70 -11.72
N ARG A 38 -12.66 13.41 -12.30
CA ARG A 38 -13.37 14.53 -11.66
C ARG A 38 -14.50 14.10 -10.73
N GLU A 39 -14.72 12.81 -10.52
CA GLU A 39 -15.87 12.31 -9.78
C GLU A 39 -15.57 12.14 -8.27
N SER A 40 -16.47 12.69 -7.44
CA SER A 40 -16.40 12.82 -5.98
C SER A 40 -15.12 13.49 -5.43
N MET A 41 -14.70 14.56 -6.10
CA MET A 41 -13.50 15.35 -5.77
C MET A 41 -13.43 15.81 -4.32
N GLY A 42 -14.54 16.33 -3.76
CA GLY A 42 -14.55 16.88 -2.40
C GLY A 42 -14.27 15.83 -1.33
N ILE A 43 -14.94 14.67 -1.40
CA ILE A 43 -14.79 13.60 -0.39
C ILE A 43 -13.40 12.95 -0.49
N LYS A 44 -12.91 12.72 -1.72
CA LYS A 44 -11.56 12.17 -1.95
C LYS A 44 -10.48 13.12 -1.45
N ALA A 45 -10.62 14.43 -1.70
CA ALA A 45 -9.68 15.45 -1.21
C ALA A 45 -9.71 15.56 0.32
N CYS A 46 -10.89 15.54 0.95
CA CYS A 46 -11.00 15.52 2.42
C CYS A 46 -10.36 14.27 3.02
N GLY A 47 -10.65 13.08 2.47
CA GLY A 47 -10.05 11.83 2.96
C GLY A 47 -8.52 11.81 2.80
N LEU A 48 -8.02 12.35 1.69
CA LEU A 48 -6.60 12.56 1.44
C LEU A 48 -5.95 13.48 2.50
N LEU A 49 -6.55 14.65 2.75
CA LEU A 49 -6.04 15.61 3.75
C LEU A 49 -6.05 15.02 5.15
N ILE A 50 -7.15 14.36 5.56
CA ILE A 50 -7.26 13.69 6.85
C ILE A 50 -6.16 12.65 7.02
N SER A 51 -5.94 11.83 5.98
CA SER A 51 -4.92 10.80 6.05
C SER A 51 -3.51 11.38 6.09
N PHE A 52 -3.24 12.45 5.34
CA PHE A 52 -1.95 13.15 5.36
C PHE A 52 -1.64 13.72 6.75
N VAL A 53 -2.63 14.35 7.38
CA VAL A 53 -2.52 14.80 8.78
C VAL A 53 -2.30 13.60 9.71
N GLY A 54 -3.00 12.48 9.48
CA GLY A 54 -2.80 11.24 10.22
C GLY A 54 -1.37 10.71 10.17
N VAL A 55 -0.74 10.74 8.99
CA VAL A 55 0.68 10.37 8.84
C VAL A 55 1.58 11.30 9.64
N ALA A 56 1.33 12.62 9.62
CA ALA A 56 2.10 13.57 10.42
C ALA A 56 1.99 13.27 11.93
N PHE A 57 0.78 12.95 12.41
CA PHE A 57 0.54 12.52 13.80
C PHE A 57 1.18 11.17 14.14
N ALA A 58 1.19 10.23 13.20
CA ALA A 58 1.83 8.93 13.38
C ALA A 58 3.36 9.02 13.48
N VAL A 59 3.96 9.97 12.77
CA VAL A 59 5.41 10.17 12.72
C VAL A 59 5.89 11.07 13.87
N LEU A 60 5.02 11.90 14.46
CA LEU A 60 5.32 12.79 15.60
C LEU A 60 6.04 12.08 16.77
N PRO A 61 5.66 10.86 17.21
CA PRO A 61 6.41 10.09 18.20
C PRO A 61 7.86 9.79 17.80
N ALA A 62 8.12 9.46 16.53
CA ALA A 62 9.48 9.31 16.02
C ALA A 62 10.25 10.64 16.02
N LEU A 63 9.54 11.77 16.04
CA LEU A 63 10.13 13.11 16.13
C LEU A 63 10.40 13.57 17.57
N GLY A 64 9.89 12.87 18.59
CA GLY A 64 9.94 13.28 19.99
C GLY A 64 11.06 12.67 20.83
N VAL A 65 11.65 11.55 20.38
CA VAL A 65 12.73 10.84 21.09
C VAL A 65 13.92 10.75 20.13
N GLU A 66 14.76 11.79 20.14
CA GLU A 66 15.96 11.92 19.31
C GLU A 66 15.73 11.67 17.80
N VAL A 67 15.32 12.71 17.08
CA VAL A 67 15.18 12.65 15.62
C VAL A 67 16.55 12.41 14.99
N THR A 68 16.87 11.16 14.75
CA THR A 68 18.04 10.77 13.99
C THR A 68 17.79 11.14 12.53
N LYS A 69 18.83 11.62 11.84
CA LYS A 69 18.73 11.96 10.40
C LYS A 69 18.32 10.74 9.59
N GLU A 70 18.70 9.57 10.09
CA GLU A 70 18.45 8.25 9.58
C GLU A 70 16.97 7.87 9.67
N ALA A 71 16.28 8.19 10.77
CA ALA A 71 14.83 7.95 10.90
C ALA A 71 14.04 8.81 9.90
N LEU A 72 14.40 10.08 9.72
CA LEU A 72 13.79 10.94 8.69
C LEU A 72 14.05 10.42 7.28
N LEU A 73 15.26 9.94 7.03
CA LEU A 73 15.63 9.34 5.74
C LEU A 73 14.82 8.07 5.48
N ALA A 74 14.61 7.21 6.49
CA ALA A 74 13.77 6.03 6.40
C ALA A 74 12.32 6.38 6.03
N VAL A 75 11.71 7.37 6.69
CA VAL A 75 10.37 7.85 6.35
C VAL A 75 10.30 8.31 4.90
N PHE A 76 11.26 9.14 4.46
CA PHE A 76 11.29 9.65 3.09
C PHE A 76 11.47 8.53 2.05
N VAL A 77 12.38 7.58 2.31
CA VAL A 77 12.64 6.44 1.43
C VAL A 77 11.42 5.53 1.32
N ILE A 78 10.69 5.29 2.41
CA ILE A 78 9.45 4.51 2.39
C ILE A 78 8.37 5.24 1.58
N LEU A 79 8.16 6.54 1.82
CA LEU A 79 7.19 7.32 1.05
C LEU A 79 7.56 7.42 -0.44
N ALA A 80 8.84 7.53 -0.78
CA ALA A 80 9.29 7.46 -2.17
C ALA A 80 9.02 6.07 -2.79
N ALA A 81 9.20 5.01 -2.00
CA ALA A 81 8.91 3.64 -2.43
C ALA A 81 7.40 3.39 -2.62
N GLU A 82 6.54 4.09 -1.86
CA GLU A 82 5.08 4.12 -2.06
C GLU A 82 4.69 4.70 -3.42
N VAL A 83 5.34 5.77 -3.86
CA VAL A 83 5.11 6.33 -5.20
C VAL A 83 5.39 5.27 -6.27
N GLY A 84 6.48 4.52 -6.14
CA GLY A 84 6.77 3.38 -7.01
C GLY A 84 5.71 2.27 -6.94
N CYS A 85 5.17 2.00 -5.75
CA CYS A 85 4.06 1.06 -5.55
C CYS A 85 2.80 1.50 -6.28
N VAL A 86 2.48 2.80 -6.25
CA VAL A 86 1.34 3.39 -6.96
C VAL A 86 1.49 3.23 -8.46
N PHE A 87 2.66 3.57 -9.01
CA PHE A 87 2.95 3.33 -10.44
C PHE A 87 2.80 1.86 -10.82
N GLY A 88 3.36 0.95 -10.01
CA GLY A 88 3.23 -0.49 -10.21
C GLY A 88 1.77 -0.95 -10.18
N THR A 89 0.97 -0.43 -9.25
CA THR A 89 -0.46 -0.74 -9.10
C THR A 89 -1.27 -0.24 -10.30
N MET A 90 -1.00 0.96 -10.81
CA MET A 90 -1.68 1.51 -11.98
C MET A 90 -1.32 0.76 -13.27
N THR A 91 -0.04 0.44 -13.45
CA THR A 91 0.40 -0.38 -14.57
C THR A 91 -0.20 -1.78 -14.49
N ALA A 92 -0.22 -2.39 -13.30
CA ALA A 92 -0.89 -3.68 -13.09
C ALA A 92 -2.38 -3.61 -13.45
N LYS A 93 -3.10 -2.58 -13.00
CA LYS A 93 -4.52 -2.34 -13.38
C LYS A 93 -4.71 -2.28 -14.89
N ARG A 94 -3.83 -1.56 -15.62
CA ARG A 94 -3.87 -1.48 -17.08
C ARG A 94 -3.57 -2.83 -17.74
N VAL A 95 -2.56 -3.57 -17.28
CA VAL A 95 -2.22 -4.89 -17.83
C VAL A 95 -3.33 -5.91 -17.55
N LEU A 96 -3.94 -5.89 -16.37
CA LEU A 96 -5.07 -6.78 -16.06
C LEU A 96 -6.29 -6.51 -16.94
N SER A 97 -6.49 -5.26 -17.39
CA SER A 97 -7.59 -4.91 -18.29
C SER A 97 -7.47 -5.54 -19.69
N THR A 98 -6.31 -6.09 -20.06
CA THR A 98 -6.13 -6.83 -21.32
C THR A 98 -6.59 -8.30 -21.22
N GLY A 99 -7.06 -8.74 -20.05
CA GLY A 99 -7.52 -10.12 -19.81
C GLY A 99 -6.43 -11.07 -19.30
N LEU A 100 -5.24 -10.56 -18.95
CA LEU A 100 -4.17 -11.37 -18.36
C LEU A 100 -4.61 -11.92 -17.00
N ASN A 101 -4.30 -13.19 -16.75
CA ASN A 101 -4.58 -13.82 -15.46
C ASN A 101 -3.78 -13.12 -14.33
N PRO A 102 -4.44 -12.65 -13.24
CA PRO A 102 -3.77 -12.01 -12.10
C PRO A 102 -2.64 -12.84 -11.47
N PHE A 103 -2.76 -14.17 -11.49
CA PHE A 103 -1.74 -15.08 -10.97
C PHE A 103 -0.45 -15.02 -11.80
N VAL A 104 -0.59 -14.93 -13.13
CA VAL A 104 0.55 -14.84 -14.05
C VAL A 104 1.24 -13.48 -13.90
N LEU A 105 0.47 -12.40 -13.77
CA LEU A 105 1.02 -11.08 -13.50
C LEU A 105 1.81 -11.05 -12.18
N ASN A 106 1.25 -11.64 -11.12
CA ASN A 106 1.92 -11.74 -9.83
C ASN A 106 3.23 -12.54 -9.92
N GLY A 107 3.22 -13.68 -10.62
CA GLY A 107 4.43 -14.48 -10.86
C GLY A 107 5.55 -13.66 -11.53
N TRP A 108 5.22 -12.90 -12.57
CA TRP A 108 6.18 -12.00 -13.22
C TRP A 108 6.67 -10.89 -12.29
N GLN A 109 5.79 -10.29 -11.50
CA GLN A 109 6.16 -9.26 -10.51
C GLN A 109 7.13 -9.81 -9.47
N MET A 110 6.89 -11.03 -8.96
CA MET A 110 7.76 -11.68 -7.99
C MET A 110 9.11 -12.07 -8.59
N LEU A 111 9.14 -12.61 -9.81
CA LEU A 111 10.39 -12.97 -10.49
C LEU A 111 11.25 -11.75 -10.77
N ILE A 112 10.67 -10.70 -11.39
CA ILE A 112 11.40 -9.48 -11.74
C ILE A 112 11.84 -8.74 -10.47
N GLY A 113 10.92 -8.56 -9.52
CA GLY A 113 11.21 -7.86 -8.26
C GLY A 113 12.24 -8.60 -7.40
N GLY A 114 12.11 -9.92 -7.27
CA GLY A 114 13.07 -10.75 -6.55
C GLY A 114 14.46 -10.73 -7.19
N THR A 115 14.53 -10.88 -8.52
CA THR A 115 15.80 -10.81 -9.25
C THR A 115 16.47 -9.44 -9.09
N ALA A 116 15.70 -8.36 -9.22
CA ALA A 116 16.22 -7.00 -9.04
C ALA A 116 16.75 -6.78 -7.61
N LEU A 117 16.06 -7.28 -6.58
CA LEU A 117 16.51 -7.19 -5.19
C LEU A 117 17.79 -8.01 -4.94
N ILE A 118 17.91 -9.20 -5.52
CA ILE A 118 19.14 -10.00 -5.43
C ILE A 118 20.32 -9.25 -6.07
N LEU A 119 20.14 -8.71 -7.28
CA LEU A 119 21.17 -7.93 -7.96
C LEU A 119 21.57 -6.69 -7.14
N PHE A 120 20.60 -6.02 -6.54
CA PHE A 120 20.85 -4.86 -5.69
C PHE A 120 21.64 -5.25 -4.43
N SER A 121 21.22 -6.32 -3.73
CA SER A 121 21.91 -6.87 -2.55
C SER A 121 23.38 -7.20 -2.85
N LEU A 122 23.67 -7.83 -4.00
CA LEU A 122 25.04 -8.15 -4.41
C LEU A 122 25.97 -6.92 -4.53
N VAL A 123 25.42 -5.73 -4.81
CA VAL A 123 26.17 -4.49 -4.95
C VAL A 123 26.25 -3.73 -3.63
N THR A 124 25.21 -3.79 -2.80
CA THR A 124 25.10 -2.96 -1.59
C THR A 124 25.49 -3.68 -0.30
N GLU A 125 25.36 -5.00 -0.22
CA GLU A 125 25.56 -5.77 1.00
C GLU A 125 26.91 -6.52 0.96
N PRO A 126 27.71 -6.45 2.04
CA PRO A 126 28.96 -7.19 2.11
C PRO A 126 28.67 -8.70 2.16
N ALA A 127 29.36 -9.49 1.34
CA ALA A 127 29.21 -10.94 1.21
C ALA A 127 29.60 -11.77 2.47
N LYS A 128 29.78 -11.12 3.62
CA LYS A 128 30.27 -11.72 4.88
C LYS A 128 29.18 -11.99 5.92
N GLU A 129 27.91 -11.66 5.67
CA GLU A 129 26.85 -12.04 6.60
C GLU A 129 26.64 -13.56 6.57
N VAL A 130 26.92 -14.19 7.72
CA VAL A 130 26.83 -15.64 7.88
C VAL A 130 25.35 -16.00 7.95
N ILE A 131 24.87 -16.77 6.98
CA ILE A 131 23.54 -17.38 7.02
C ILE A 131 23.48 -18.29 8.24
N ASN A 132 22.85 -17.82 9.32
CA ASN A 132 22.54 -18.61 10.51
C ASN A 132 21.17 -19.29 10.32
N TYR A 133 20.95 -20.40 11.02
CA TYR A 133 19.68 -21.09 11.15
C TYR A 133 18.50 -20.13 11.40
N HIS A 134 18.66 -19.12 12.28
CA HIS A 134 17.62 -18.13 12.53
C HIS A 134 17.22 -17.32 11.28
N VAL A 135 18.19 -16.88 10.48
CA VAL A 135 17.93 -16.13 9.24
C VAL A 135 17.22 -17.02 8.22
N PHE A 136 17.65 -18.27 8.11
CA PHE A 136 17.03 -19.24 7.21
C PHE A 136 15.55 -19.50 7.57
N TRP A 137 15.23 -19.70 8.85
CA TRP A 137 13.84 -19.92 9.26
C TRP A 137 12.96 -18.69 9.14
N SER A 138 13.48 -17.50 9.44
CA SER A 138 12.75 -16.26 9.20
C SER A 138 12.46 -16.07 7.72
N TRP A 139 13.45 -16.31 6.85
CA TRP A 139 13.27 -16.27 5.39
C TRP A 139 12.27 -17.33 4.91
N ALA A 140 12.41 -18.58 5.34
CA ALA A 140 11.51 -19.67 4.95
C ALA A 140 10.07 -19.39 5.41
N TYR A 141 9.90 -18.84 6.62
CA TYR A 141 8.60 -18.40 7.13
C TYR A 141 7.98 -17.31 6.24
N LEU A 142 8.75 -16.28 5.86
CA LEU A 142 8.28 -15.22 4.99
C LEU A 142 7.95 -15.72 3.58
N VAL A 143 8.71 -16.68 3.05
CA VAL A 143 8.43 -17.29 1.74
C VAL A 143 7.13 -18.10 1.81
N VAL A 144 6.98 -19.00 2.77
CA VAL A 144 5.83 -19.91 2.83
C VAL A 144 4.57 -19.16 3.27
N PHE A 145 4.61 -18.48 4.41
CA PHE A 145 3.44 -17.84 4.99
C PHE A 145 3.22 -16.43 4.46
N GLY A 146 4.28 -15.61 4.41
CA GLY A 146 4.20 -14.22 3.95
C GLY A 146 3.93 -14.10 2.45
N SER A 147 4.49 -15.00 1.64
CA SER A 147 4.39 -14.93 0.18
C SER A 147 3.41 -15.95 -0.38
N LEU A 148 3.72 -17.25 -0.38
CA LEU A 148 2.90 -18.27 -1.06
C LEU A 148 1.48 -18.36 -0.48
N ALA A 149 1.37 -18.54 0.84
CA ALA A 149 0.07 -18.67 1.50
C ALA A 149 -0.68 -17.33 1.49
N GLY A 150 0.02 -16.21 1.75
CA GLY A 150 -0.58 -14.87 1.75
C GLY A 150 -1.17 -14.49 0.39
N HIS A 151 -0.35 -14.50 -0.67
CA HIS A 151 -0.81 -14.16 -2.02
C HIS A 151 -1.79 -15.20 -2.56
N GLY A 152 -1.54 -16.49 -2.34
CA GLY A 152 -2.45 -17.56 -2.73
C GLY A 152 -3.84 -17.40 -2.12
N SER A 153 -3.92 -17.13 -0.81
CA SER A 153 -5.18 -16.88 -0.11
C SER A 153 -5.86 -15.59 -0.58
N TYR A 154 -5.09 -14.53 -0.84
CA TYR A 154 -5.60 -13.27 -1.39
C TYR A 154 -6.28 -13.51 -2.75
N TYR A 155 -5.59 -14.14 -3.70
CA TYR A 155 -6.14 -14.39 -5.03
C TYR A 155 -7.32 -15.37 -4.99
N TRP A 156 -7.26 -16.38 -4.14
CA TRP A 156 -8.37 -17.30 -3.92
C TRP A 156 -9.60 -16.58 -3.36
N LEU A 157 -9.41 -15.68 -2.40
CA LEU A 157 -10.50 -14.91 -1.80
C LEU A 157 -11.10 -13.91 -2.79
N VAL A 158 -10.25 -13.22 -3.56
CA VAL A 158 -10.69 -12.34 -4.66
C VAL A 158 -11.54 -13.11 -5.66
N HIS A 159 -11.14 -14.34 -6.02
CA HIS A 159 -11.87 -15.18 -6.95
C HIS A 159 -13.21 -15.68 -6.38
N ARG A 160 -13.24 -16.07 -5.11
CA ARG A 160 -14.42 -16.71 -4.48
C ARG A 160 -15.45 -15.71 -3.93
N ALA A 161 -14.99 -14.63 -3.30
CA ALA A 161 -15.85 -13.68 -2.58
C ALA A 161 -15.87 -12.27 -3.21
N GLY A 162 -15.12 -12.08 -4.30
CA GLY A 162 -14.98 -10.79 -4.95
C GLY A 162 -14.02 -9.84 -4.20
N PRO A 163 -13.75 -8.66 -4.76
CA PRO A 163 -12.73 -7.73 -4.27
C PRO A 163 -13.09 -7.02 -2.95
N LEU A 164 -14.33 -7.14 -2.47
CA LEU A 164 -14.83 -6.44 -1.28
C LEU A 164 -14.17 -6.94 0.02
N LEU A 165 -14.10 -8.25 0.25
CA LEU A 165 -13.48 -8.82 1.47
C LEU A 165 -11.98 -8.50 1.57
N PRO A 166 -11.17 -8.70 0.52
CA PRO A 166 -9.76 -8.31 0.52
C PRO A 166 -9.55 -6.81 0.80
N SER A 167 -10.49 -5.95 0.37
CA SER A 167 -10.40 -4.51 0.62
C SER A 167 -10.54 -4.17 2.10
N THR A 168 -11.39 -4.90 2.84
CA THR A 168 -11.53 -4.73 4.30
C THR A 168 -10.25 -5.12 5.05
N TRP A 169 -9.53 -6.14 4.57
CA TRP A 169 -8.27 -6.59 5.16
C TRP A 169 -7.18 -5.50 5.19
N THR A 170 -7.10 -4.68 4.14
CA THR A 170 -6.14 -3.57 4.04
C THR A 170 -6.26 -2.56 5.19
N TYR A 171 -7.46 -2.37 5.75
CA TYR A 171 -7.67 -1.50 6.93
C TYR A 171 -7.33 -2.18 8.25
N ILE A 172 -7.54 -3.49 8.32
CA ILE A 172 -7.28 -4.26 9.53
C ILE A 172 -5.77 -4.46 9.73
N SER A 173 -5.02 -4.59 8.63
CA SER A 173 -3.58 -4.84 8.63
C SER A 173 -2.77 -3.86 9.50
N PRO A 174 -2.85 -2.52 9.34
CA PRO A 174 -2.08 -1.59 10.16
C PRO A 174 -2.51 -1.61 11.64
N VAL A 175 -3.78 -1.93 11.94
CA VAL A 175 -4.26 -2.10 13.32
C VAL A 175 -3.58 -3.30 13.96
N ILE A 176 -3.59 -4.45 13.28
CA ILE A 176 -2.91 -5.67 13.77
C ILE A 176 -1.42 -5.42 13.91
N ALA A 177 -0.78 -4.80 12.92
CA ALA A 177 0.64 -4.48 12.97
C ALA A 177 0.99 -3.63 14.20
N GLN A 178 0.17 -2.63 14.52
CA GLN A 178 0.37 -1.77 15.69
C GLN A 178 0.23 -2.54 17.02
N PHE A 179 -0.79 -3.38 17.15
CA PHE A 179 -0.98 -4.20 18.37
C PHE A 179 0.10 -5.27 18.53
N VAL A 180 0.53 -5.90 17.43
CA VAL A 180 1.61 -6.87 17.44
C VAL A 180 2.95 -6.19 17.75
N GLY A 181 3.20 -5.00 17.19
CA GLY A 181 4.37 -4.17 17.52
C GLY A 181 4.44 -3.87 19.01
N PHE A 182 3.32 -3.48 19.61
CA PHE A 182 3.23 -3.24 21.05
C PHE A 182 3.45 -4.51 21.88
N TYR A 183 2.74 -5.60 21.57
CA TYR A 183 2.73 -6.78 22.42
C TYR A 183 3.98 -7.66 22.24
N VAL A 184 4.46 -7.81 21.01
CA VAL A 184 5.56 -8.72 20.65
C VAL A 184 6.90 -7.99 20.59
N LEU A 185 6.94 -6.78 20.02
CA LEU A 185 8.18 -5.99 19.91
C LEU A 185 8.37 -5.00 21.07
N ALA A 186 7.46 -4.98 22.06
CA ALA A 186 7.47 -4.06 23.19
C ALA A 186 7.57 -2.58 22.77
N GLU A 187 7.00 -2.23 21.61
CA GLU A 187 7.03 -0.86 21.08
C GLU A 187 6.18 0.08 21.96
N TYR A 188 6.68 1.28 22.25
CA TYR A 188 5.90 2.27 23.01
C TYR A 188 4.79 2.87 22.14
N LEU A 189 3.53 2.54 22.45
CA LEU A 189 2.38 3.16 21.80
C LEU A 189 2.09 4.52 22.43
N SER A 190 2.55 5.56 21.75
CA SER A 190 2.17 6.93 22.08
C SER A 190 0.71 7.20 21.70
N GLY A 191 0.04 8.08 22.46
CA GLY A 191 -1.31 8.55 22.11
C GLY A 191 -1.38 9.18 20.70
N TYR A 192 -0.30 9.80 20.26
CA TYR A 192 -0.17 10.32 18.89
C TYR A 192 -0.21 9.21 17.83
N SER A 193 0.33 8.02 18.11
CA SER A 193 0.28 6.88 17.19
C SER A 193 -1.16 6.39 16.99
N PHE A 194 -1.96 6.35 18.05
CA PHE A 194 -3.39 6.00 17.97
C PHE A 194 -4.19 7.05 17.19
N ILE A 195 -3.92 8.34 17.41
CA ILE A 195 -4.54 9.44 16.66
C ILE A 195 -4.15 9.32 15.18
N GLY A 196 -2.88 9.09 14.88
CA GLY A 196 -2.37 8.91 13.53
C GLY A 196 -3.02 7.73 12.81
N LEU A 197 -3.06 6.55 13.44
CA LEU A 197 -3.74 5.36 12.92
C LEU A 197 -5.22 5.65 12.63
N SER A 198 -5.93 6.28 13.58
CA SER A 198 -7.36 6.60 13.43
C SER A 198 -7.62 7.55 12.26
N LEU A 199 -6.78 8.58 12.10
CA LEU A 199 -6.87 9.54 11.00
C LEU A 199 -6.55 8.88 9.64
N VAL A 200 -5.49 8.07 9.55
CA VAL A 200 -5.15 7.34 8.32
C VAL A 200 -6.29 6.41 7.94
N LEU A 201 -6.78 5.59 8.86
CA LEU A 201 -7.89 4.67 8.58
C LEU A 201 -9.18 5.40 8.20
N GLY A 202 -9.53 6.46 8.91
CA GLY A 202 -10.71 7.27 8.62
C GLY A 202 -10.64 7.93 7.25
N GLY A 203 -9.48 8.50 6.90
CA GLY A 203 -9.28 9.14 5.61
C GLY A 203 -9.25 8.16 4.44
N VAL A 204 -8.57 7.01 4.57
CA VAL A 204 -8.59 5.94 3.56
C VAL A 204 -10.00 5.37 3.41
N PHE A 205 -10.73 5.16 4.50
CA PHE A 205 -12.11 4.68 4.45
C PHE A 205 -13.02 5.64 3.66
N LEU A 206 -12.87 6.95 3.86
CA LEU A 206 -13.60 7.96 3.09
C LEU A 206 -13.28 7.90 1.59
N VAL A 207 -11.99 7.79 1.23
CA VAL A 207 -11.54 7.69 -0.17
C VAL A 207 -12.10 6.42 -0.82
N SER A 208 -12.00 5.29 -0.14
CA SER A 208 -12.43 4.00 -0.71
C SER A 208 -13.94 3.86 -0.77
N LYS A 209 -14.69 4.37 0.21
CA LYS A 209 -16.16 4.39 0.13
C LYS A 209 -16.62 5.23 -1.06
N ALA A 210 -15.99 6.40 -1.28
CA ALA A 210 -16.27 7.22 -2.45
C ALA A 210 -16.00 6.46 -3.77
N ALA A 211 -14.88 5.75 -3.87
CA ALA A 211 -14.55 4.94 -5.04
C ALA A 211 -15.53 3.77 -5.28
N ILE A 212 -15.95 3.07 -4.22
CA ILE A 212 -16.89 1.94 -4.31
C ILE A 212 -18.27 2.42 -4.76
N VAL A 213 -18.79 3.49 -4.16
CA VAL A 213 -20.10 4.06 -4.52
C VAL A 213 -20.09 4.51 -5.98
N GLU A 214 -19.01 5.13 -6.43
CA GLU A 214 -18.87 5.60 -7.82
C GLU A 214 -18.83 4.44 -8.82
N ALA A 215 -18.08 3.36 -8.52
CA ALA A 215 -18.05 2.16 -9.35
C ALA A 215 -19.43 1.50 -9.47
N TRP A 216 -20.20 1.48 -8.37
CA TRP A 216 -21.56 0.96 -8.35
C TRP A 216 -22.52 1.82 -9.18
N LEU A 217 -22.43 3.15 -9.07
CA LEU A 217 -23.24 4.09 -9.86
C LEU A 217 -22.95 3.98 -11.37
N LYS A 218 -21.67 3.87 -11.78
CA LYS A 218 -21.30 3.66 -13.19
C LYS A 218 -21.82 2.34 -13.75
N LYS A 219 -21.88 1.29 -12.92
CA LYS A 219 -22.43 -0.01 -13.29
C LYS A 219 -23.95 0.01 -13.44
N GLN A 220 -24.66 0.79 -12.61
CA GLN A 220 -26.12 0.90 -12.67
C GLN A 220 -26.63 1.89 -13.73
N PHE A 221 -25.89 2.98 -13.96
CA PHE A 221 -26.24 4.00 -14.94
C PHE A 221 -25.08 4.21 -15.93
N PRO A 222 -24.80 3.23 -16.81
CA PRO A 222 -23.85 3.43 -17.89
C PRO A 222 -24.41 4.56 -18.78
N ARG A 223 -23.79 5.73 -18.74
CA ARG A 223 -24.23 6.88 -19.56
C ARG A 223 -24.31 6.42 -21.02
N ALA A 224 -25.50 6.49 -21.61
CA ALA A 224 -25.68 6.30 -23.03
C ALA A 224 -24.76 7.28 -23.76
N SER A 225 -23.88 6.76 -24.62
CA SER A 225 -23.10 7.57 -25.54
C SER A 225 -24.06 8.42 -26.35
N TYR A 226 -24.07 9.72 -26.12
CA TYR A 226 -24.77 10.68 -26.97
C TYR A 226 -23.99 10.75 -28.29
N ASN A 227 -24.32 9.86 -29.23
CA ASN A 227 -23.96 9.99 -30.63
C ASN A 227 -24.77 11.16 -31.21
N GLY A 228 -24.29 12.38 -30.98
CA GLY A 228 -24.68 13.54 -31.77
C GLY A 228 -23.90 13.54 -33.08
N ASN A 229 -24.15 12.56 -33.95
CA ASN A 229 -23.80 12.71 -35.36
C ASN A 229 -24.95 13.50 -35.99
N THR A 230 -24.87 14.82 -35.87
CA THR A 230 -25.74 15.71 -36.63
C THR A 230 -25.50 15.45 -38.11
N SER A 231 -26.57 15.09 -38.78
CA SER A 231 -26.75 15.05 -40.22
C SER A 231 -26.15 16.27 -40.91
N ASP A 232 -24.95 16.10 -41.47
CA ASP A 232 -24.54 16.78 -42.69
C ASP A 232 -25.04 15.91 -43.84
N ASP A 233 -26.19 16.29 -44.42
CA ASP A 233 -26.47 16.08 -45.84
C ASP A 233 -27.58 17.08 -46.23
N PHE A 234 -27.20 17.94 -47.17
CA PHE A 234 -27.97 18.99 -47.82
C PHE A 234 -29.10 18.43 -48.72
#